data_AF-A0A267T7W1-F1
#
_entry.id   AF-A0A267T7W1-F1
#
_cell.length_a   1.000
_cell.length_b   1.000
_cell.length_c   1.000
_cell.angle_alpha   90.00
_cell.angle_beta   90.00
_cell.angle_gamma   90.00
#
_symmetry.space_group_name_H-M   'P 1'
#
loop_
_entity.id
_entity.type
_entity.pdbx_description
1 polymer ?
#
loop_
_entity_poly.entity_id
_entity_poly.type
_entity_poly.pdbx_seq_one_letter_code
_entity_poly.pdbx_strand_id
1 'polypeptide(L)'
;MLKTKIQYLLLVFALLVGFNWQSYAKYFSESIHRVEKQNDYRKKKHKRKKDNNSQNNTDQIKSNGDIPSKVYEVLSHIKSSGKPIEGYVGGRKFGNYEKLLPQEDEEGRKIQYQEWDVNPKVEGKNRGTERIVTGSDGKAYYTNDHYRSFQIIPNSKQTSKSNHGKF
;
A
#
# COMPACT_ATOMS: atom_id res chain seq x y z
N MET A 1 -51.22 20.34 5.45
CA MET A 1 -51.60 19.91 4.09
C MET A 1 -50.45 19.35 3.23
N LEU A 2 -49.17 19.41 3.63
CA LEU A 2 -48.07 18.78 2.87
C LEU A 2 -47.63 17.39 3.39
N LYS A 3 -48.02 17.00 4.61
CA LYS A 3 -47.65 15.70 5.21
C LYS A 3 -48.54 14.52 4.78
N THR A 4 -49.74 14.78 4.27
CA THR A 4 -50.69 13.71 3.90
C THR A 4 -50.49 13.19 2.47
N LYS A 5 -49.86 13.96 1.56
CA LYS A 5 -49.67 13.52 0.16
C LYS A 5 -48.52 12.51 -0.05
N ILE A 6 -47.54 12.46 0.85
CA ILE A 6 -46.40 11.51 0.78
C ILE A 6 -46.83 10.11 1.27
N GLN A 7 -47.76 10.03 2.23
CA GLN A 7 -48.28 8.74 2.72
C GLN A 7 -49.06 7.99 1.63
N TYR A 8 -49.84 8.68 0.80
CA TYR A 8 -50.53 8.03 -0.33
C TYR A 8 -49.57 7.54 -1.42
N LEU A 9 -48.43 8.20 -1.61
CA LEU A 9 -47.42 7.78 -2.60
C LEU A 9 -46.75 6.45 -2.21
N LEU A 10 -46.54 6.19 -0.92
CA LEU A 10 -45.99 4.92 -0.42
C LEU A 10 -47.04 3.79 -0.38
N LEU A 11 -48.32 4.13 -0.17
CA LEU A 11 -49.41 3.14 -0.08
C LEU A 11 -49.77 2.56 -1.46
N VAL A 12 -49.65 3.35 -2.54
CA VAL A 12 -49.89 2.87 -3.92
C VAL A 12 -48.74 1.97 -4.40
N PHE A 13 -47.51 2.19 -3.93
CA PHE A 13 -46.36 1.37 -4.32
C PHE A 13 -46.39 -0.05 -3.70
N ALA A 14 -47.02 -0.21 -2.53
CA ALA A 14 -47.16 -1.51 -1.86
C ALA A 14 -48.22 -2.44 -2.48
N LEU A 15 -49.08 -1.93 -3.37
CA LEU A 15 -50.11 -2.73 -4.05
C LEU A 15 -49.68 -3.24 -5.44
N LEU A 16 -48.56 -2.76 -5.99
CA LEU A 16 -48.08 -3.13 -7.34
C LEU A 16 -47.00 -4.23 -7.36
N VAL A 17 -46.47 -4.61 -6.20
CA VAL A 17 -45.55 -5.74 -6.05
C VAL A 17 -46.08 -6.63 -4.95
N GLY A 18 -46.70 -7.75 -5.34
CA GLY A 18 -47.30 -8.73 -4.42
C GLY A 18 -46.49 -8.93 -3.16
N PHE A 19 -46.96 -8.33 -2.07
CA PHE A 19 -46.18 -8.05 -0.88
C PHE A 19 -46.20 -9.26 0.06
N ASN A 20 -45.24 -10.18 -0.13
CA ASN A 20 -45.07 -11.34 0.75
C ASN A 20 -44.06 -11.02 1.87
N TRP A 21 -44.58 -10.46 2.98
CA TRP A 21 -43.80 -9.99 4.14
C TRP A 21 -43.09 -11.12 4.92
N GLN A 22 -43.42 -12.38 4.67
CA GLN A 22 -42.90 -13.52 5.45
C GLN A 22 -41.46 -13.91 5.05
N SER A 23 -41.04 -13.60 3.83
CA SER A 23 -39.68 -13.90 3.34
C SER A 23 -38.62 -12.97 3.94
N TYR A 24 -38.95 -11.70 4.18
CA TYR A 24 -37.97 -10.71 4.68
C TYR A 24 -37.52 -10.98 6.13
N ALA A 25 -38.43 -11.44 6.98
CA ALA A 25 -38.11 -11.75 8.38
C ALA A 25 -37.06 -12.87 8.51
N LYS A 26 -37.06 -13.83 7.58
CA LYS A 26 -36.13 -14.97 7.59
C LYS A 26 -34.70 -14.58 7.19
N TYR A 27 -34.56 -13.68 6.21
CA TYR A 27 -33.26 -13.16 5.78
C TYR A 27 -32.63 -12.20 6.82
N PHE A 28 -33.44 -11.47 7.59
CA PHE A 28 -32.94 -10.58 8.64
C PHE A 28 -32.50 -11.36 9.90
N SER A 29 -33.16 -12.46 10.26
CA SER A 29 -32.74 -13.28 11.41
C SER A 29 -31.43 -14.05 11.17
N GLU A 30 -31.16 -14.51 9.94
CA GLU A 30 -29.92 -15.23 9.63
C GLU A 30 -28.67 -14.33 9.62
N SER A 31 -28.83 -13.03 9.36
CA SER A 31 -27.73 -12.08 9.32
C SER A 31 -27.26 -11.65 10.72
N ILE A 32 -28.15 -11.59 11.72
CA ILE A 32 -27.78 -11.25 13.10
C ILE A 32 -27.00 -12.39 13.78
N HIS A 33 -27.32 -13.66 13.50
CA HIS A 33 -26.65 -14.81 14.16
C HIS A 33 -25.23 -15.12 13.65
N ARG A 34 -24.84 -14.64 12.45
CA ARG A 34 -23.46 -14.78 11.95
C ARG A 34 -22.49 -13.77 12.57
N VAL A 35 -22.98 -12.61 13.00
CA VAL A 35 -22.13 -11.55 13.60
C VAL A 35 -21.67 -11.95 15.01
N GLU A 36 -22.49 -12.69 15.76
CA GLU A 36 -22.18 -13.08 17.14
C GLU A 36 -21.09 -14.16 17.23
N LYS A 37 -21.13 -15.20 16.37
CA LYS A 37 -20.08 -16.24 16.32
C LYS A 37 -18.70 -15.71 15.94
N GLN A 38 -18.63 -14.62 15.17
CA GLN A 38 -17.35 -14.04 14.73
C GLN A 38 -16.68 -13.22 15.84
N ASN A 39 -17.45 -12.64 16.76
CA ASN A 39 -16.93 -11.87 17.89
C ASN A 39 -16.34 -12.75 19.00
N ASP A 40 -16.91 -13.93 19.25
CA ASP A 40 -16.36 -14.88 20.22
C ASP A 40 -15.04 -15.53 19.75
N TYR A 41 -14.91 -15.80 18.45
CA TYR A 41 -13.63 -16.24 17.87
C TYR A 41 -12.54 -15.15 17.97
N ARG A 42 -12.92 -13.87 17.81
CA ARG A 42 -12.03 -12.72 17.95
C ARG A 42 -11.56 -12.54 19.41
N LYS A 43 -12.41 -12.80 20.40
CA LYS A 43 -12.08 -12.67 21.83
C LYS A 43 -11.18 -13.79 22.37
N LYS A 44 -11.28 -15.01 21.81
CA LYS A 44 -10.48 -16.18 22.25
C LYS A 44 -9.05 -16.20 21.68
N LYS A 45 -8.79 -15.56 20.53
CA LYS A 45 -7.45 -15.49 19.92
C LYS A 45 -6.52 -14.46 20.59
N HIS A 46 -7.07 -13.42 21.21
CA HIS A 46 -6.29 -12.37 21.89
C HIS A 46 -5.77 -12.74 23.29
N LYS A 47 -6.14 -13.91 23.86
CA LYS A 47 -5.70 -14.34 25.20
C LYS A 47 -4.62 -15.46 25.20
N ARG A 48 -4.12 -15.89 24.04
CA ARG A 48 -3.19 -17.04 23.92
C ARG A 48 -1.88 -16.80 23.17
N LYS A 49 -1.52 -15.54 22.91
CA LYS A 49 -0.20 -15.17 22.35
C LYS A 49 0.35 -13.92 23.04
N LYS A 50 0.39 -14.00 24.36
CA LYS A 50 1.39 -13.35 25.21
C LYS A 50 2.44 -14.45 25.40
N ASP A 51 3.72 -14.11 25.22
CA ASP A 51 4.91 -14.98 25.37
C ASP A 51 5.46 -15.49 24.03
N ASN A 52 6.29 -14.64 23.40
CA ASN A 52 7.49 -14.97 22.63
C ASN A 52 8.06 -13.66 22.07
N ASN A 53 8.83 -13.00 22.92
CA ASN A 53 9.62 -11.81 22.63
C ASN A 53 11.03 -12.26 22.22
N SER A 54 11.46 -12.00 20.99
CA SER A 54 12.71 -11.27 20.73
C SER A 54 12.86 -10.98 19.22
N GLN A 55 12.99 -9.68 18.90
CA GLN A 55 13.53 -9.09 17.67
C GLN A 55 12.74 -9.38 16.37
N ASN A 56 12.01 -8.43 15.80
CA ASN A 56 12.52 -7.12 15.37
C ASN A 56 11.42 -6.05 15.39
N ASN A 57 11.65 -5.01 16.18
CA ASN A 57 10.94 -3.75 16.14
C ASN A 57 11.28 -3.01 14.84
N THR A 58 10.35 -2.99 13.88
CA THR A 58 10.38 -2.03 12.75
C THR A 58 9.03 -1.37 12.51
N ASP A 59 8.19 -1.30 13.54
CA ASP A 59 6.94 -0.53 13.54
C ASP A 59 7.04 0.59 14.59
N GLN A 60 7.88 1.60 14.37
CA GLN A 60 7.78 2.95 14.96
C GLN A 60 8.65 3.94 14.16
N ILE A 61 8.06 4.54 13.13
CA ILE A 61 8.67 5.60 12.32
C ILE A 61 8.60 6.92 13.08
N LYS A 62 9.77 7.43 13.50
CA LYS A 62 10.03 8.88 13.55
C LYS A 62 10.75 9.22 12.24
N SER A 63 10.10 10.01 11.38
CA SER A 63 10.66 10.53 10.14
C SER A 63 11.72 11.59 10.45
N ASN A 64 12.94 11.15 10.71
CA ASN A 64 14.12 12.01 10.80
C ASN A 64 15.10 11.58 9.70
N GLY A 65 15.07 12.27 8.56
CA GLY A 65 16.18 12.46 7.62
C GLY A 65 16.83 11.25 6.91
N ASP A 66 16.63 10.02 7.40
CA ASP A 66 17.39 8.87 6.96
C ASP A 66 16.54 7.89 6.15
N ILE A 67 17.07 7.54 4.98
CA ILE A 67 16.48 6.56 4.07
C ILE A 67 16.64 5.16 4.69
N PRO A 68 15.57 4.35 4.83
CA PRO A 68 15.65 3.02 5.45
C PRO A 68 16.62 2.07 4.75
N SER A 69 17.34 1.24 5.50
CA SER A 69 18.32 0.26 4.97
C SER A 69 17.79 -0.66 3.86
N LYS A 70 16.51 -1.05 3.94
CA LYS A 70 15.82 -1.88 2.94
C LYS A 70 15.80 -1.22 1.54
N VAL A 71 15.73 0.11 1.49
CA VAL A 71 15.72 0.86 0.23
C VAL A 71 17.03 0.63 -0.54
N TYR A 72 18.15 0.62 0.16
CA TYR A 72 19.46 0.38 -0.45
C TYR A 72 19.62 -1.05 -0.98
N GLU A 73 19.06 -2.04 -0.27
CA GLU A 73 19.07 -3.43 -0.70
C GLU A 73 18.25 -3.63 -1.98
N VAL A 74 17.04 -3.06 -2.02
CA VAL A 74 16.18 -3.07 -3.20
C VAL A 74 16.85 -2.35 -4.36
N LEU A 75 17.43 -1.16 -4.13
CA LEU A 75 18.13 -0.40 -5.17
C LEU A 75 19.33 -1.16 -5.72
N SER A 76 20.10 -1.84 -4.87
CA SER A 76 21.25 -2.66 -5.30
C SER A 76 20.81 -3.79 -6.23
N HIS A 77 19.68 -4.45 -5.93
CA HIS A 77 19.13 -5.49 -6.78
C HIS A 77 18.63 -4.93 -8.12
N ILE A 78 17.93 -3.79 -8.10
CA ILE A 78 17.45 -3.13 -9.32
C ILE A 78 18.61 -2.76 -10.23
N LYS A 79 19.68 -2.16 -9.68
CA LYS A 79 20.84 -1.75 -10.47
C LYS A 79 21.60 -2.94 -11.08
N SER A 80 21.67 -4.07 -10.38
CA SER A 80 22.39 -5.25 -10.88
C SER A 80 21.58 -6.08 -11.89
N SER A 81 20.26 -6.17 -11.70
CA SER A 81 19.41 -7.07 -12.49
C SER A 81 18.52 -6.37 -13.52
N GLY A 82 18.28 -5.07 -13.35
CA GLY A 82 17.25 -4.32 -14.10
C GLY A 82 15.81 -4.76 -13.81
N LYS A 83 15.57 -5.55 -12.75
CA LYS A 83 14.29 -6.20 -12.44
C LYS A 83 13.89 -6.00 -10.97
N PRO A 84 12.60 -6.11 -10.63
CA PRO A 84 12.18 -6.12 -9.23
C PRO A 84 12.63 -7.43 -8.56
N ILE A 85 12.86 -7.38 -7.25
CA ILE A 85 13.03 -8.57 -6.42
C ILE A 85 11.79 -9.46 -6.55
N GLU A 86 11.95 -10.78 -6.48
CA GLU A 86 10.83 -11.71 -6.49
C GLU A 86 9.78 -11.36 -5.42
N GLY A 87 8.51 -11.31 -5.82
CA GLY A 87 7.41 -10.90 -4.96
C GLY A 87 7.24 -9.38 -4.82
N TYR A 88 8.12 -8.56 -5.41
CA TYR A 88 7.98 -7.10 -5.48
C TYR A 88 7.47 -6.70 -6.88
N VAL A 89 6.94 -5.48 -6.99
CA VAL A 89 6.46 -4.94 -8.27
C VAL A 89 7.24 -3.67 -8.61
N GLY A 90 7.71 -3.55 -9.85
CA GLY A 90 8.49 -2.40 -10.31
C GLY A 90 8.86 -2.47 -11.79
N GLY A 91 9.62 -1.49 -12.25
CA GLY A 91 10.13 -1.37 -13.63
C GLY A 91 9.17 -0.66 -14.60
N ARG A 92 8.01 -0.24 -14.11
CA ARG A 92 7.05 0.58 -14.86
C ARG A 92 7.58 2.00 -15.03
N LYS A 93 7.19 2.66 -16.13
CA LYS A 93 7.48 4.07 -16.36
C LYS A 93 6.87 4.93 -15.24
N PHE A 94 7.68 5.80 -14.65
CA PHE A 94 7.22 6.89 -13.80
C PHE A 94 7.15 8.18 -14.63
N GLY A 95 6.00 8.84 -14.61
CA GLY A 95 5.73 9.97 -15.52
C GLY A 95 6.40 11.28 -15.13
N ASN A 96 6.69 11.49 -13.84
CA ASN A 96 7.12 12.77 -13.29
C ASN A 96 6.22 13.94 -13.73
N TYR A 97 4.89 13.76 -13.68
CA TYR A 97 3.92 14.74 -14.18
C TYR A 97 3.88 16.01 -13.32
N GLU A 98 4.12 15.83 -12.03
CA GLU A 98 4.21 16.88 -11.02
C GLU A 98 5.55 17.62 -11.06
N LYS A 99 6.52 17.14 -11.87
CA LYS A 99 7.85 17.74 -12.06
C LYS A 99 8.63 17.92 -10.76
N LEU A 100 8.45 17.00 -9.82
CA LEU A 100 9.17 16.99 -8.54
C LEU A 100 10.60 16.45 -8.66
N LEU A 101 10.89 15.73 -9.75
CA LEU A 101 12.23 15.29 -10.13
C LEU A 101 12.75 16.11 -11.32
N PRO A 102 14.09 16.19 -11.53
CA PRO A 102 14.66 16.81 -12.72
C PRO A 102 14.04 16.29 -14.02
N GLN A 103 13.95 17.12 -15.04
CA GLN A 103 13.36 16.71 -16.32
C GLN A 103 14.43 16.30 -17.33
N GLU A 104 15.63 16.85 -17.18
CA GLU A 104 16.78 16.69 -18.07
C GLU A 104 18.03 16.38 -17.26
N ASP A 105 18.96 15.65 -17.86
CA ASP A 105 20.28 15.37 -17.29
C ASP A 105 21.26 16.52 -17.52
N GLU A 106 22.52 16.31 -17.13
CA GLU A 106 23.57 17.33 -17.21
C GLU A 106 23.93 17.69 -18.66
N GLU A 107 23.58 16.83 -19.63
CA GLU A 107 23.73 17.05 -21.06
C GLU A 107 22.45 17.59 -21.74
N GLY A 108 21.40 17.90 -20.97
CA GLY A 108 20.12 18.39 -21.49
C GLY A 108 19.24 17.31 -22.13
N ARG A 109 19.53 16.02 -21.92
CA ARG A 109 18.70 14.92 -22.43
C ARG A 109 17.56 14.64 -21.47
N LYS A 110 16.37 14.39 -22.00
CA LYS A 110 15.19 14.05 -21.19
C LYS A 110 15.43 12.79 -20.35
N ILE A 111 15.24 12.89 -19.03
CA ILE A 111 15.38 11.76 -18.12
C ILE A 111 14.16 10.84 -18.22
N GLN A 112 14.42 9.56 -18.38
CA GLN A 112 13.40 8.51 -18.30
C GLN A 112 13.40 7.92 -16.90
N TYR A 113 12.22 7.84 -16.27
CA TYR A 113 12.08 7.33 -14.92
C TYR A 113 11.33 6.00 -14.87
N GLN A 114 11.74 5.14 -13.95
CA GLN A 114 11.03 3.92 -13.58
C GLN A 114 10.71 3.90 -12.08
N GLU A 115 9.57 3.31 -11.70
CA GLU A 115 9.14 3.15 -10.31
C GLU A 115 9.30 1.71 -9.81
N TRP A 116 9.57 1.58 -8.51
CA TRP A 116 9.82 0.29 -7.84
C TRP A 116 9.26 0.28 -6.42
N ASP A 117 8.63 -0.83 -6.02
CA ASP A 117 8.28 -1.06 -4.62
C ASP A 117 9.51 -1.26 -3.74
N VAL A 118 9.39 -0.81 -2.50
CA VAL A 118 10.35 -1.08 -1.43
C VAL A 118 9.88 -2.20 -0.49
N ASN A 119 8.61 -2.63 -0.61
CA ASN A 119 8.00 -3.67 0.21
C ASN A 119 7.45 -4.79 -0.68
N PRO A 120 7.41 -6.05 -0.21
CA PRO A 120 6.85 -7.15 -0.97
C PRO A 120 5.34 -6.97 -1.17
N LYS A 121 4.83 -7.43 -2.32
CA LYS A 121 3.40 -7.49 -2.58
C LYS A 121 2.78 -8.58 -1.70
N VAL A 122 1.73 -8.21 -0.97
CA VAL A 122 0.93 -9.14 -0.17
C VAL A 122 -0.50 -9.14 -0.69
N GLU A 123 -1.03 -10.33 -0.95
CA GLU A 123 -2.39 -10.49 -1.47
C GLU A 123 -3.42 -9.87 -0.52
N GLY A 124 -4.39 -9.14 -1.08
CA GLY A 124 -5.40 -8.41 -0.31
C GLY A 124 -4.89 -7.21 0.50
N LYS A 125 -3.62 -6.76 0.31
CA LYS A 125 -3.08 -5.56 0.96
C LYS A 125 -2.60 -4.53 -0.06
N ASN A 126 -2.66 -3.25 0.33
CA ASN A 126 -2.01 -2.19 -0.41
C ASN A 126 -0.48 -2.36 -0.37
N ARG A 127 0.22 -1.98 -1.44
CA ARG A 127 1.68 -2.01 -1.60
C ARG A 127 2.44 -1.00 -0.72
N GLY A 128 1.71 -0.20 0.06
CA GLY A 128 2.25 0.87 0.89
C GLY A 128 2.58 2.13 0.08
N THR A 129 3.10 3.14 0.78
CA THR A 129 3.41 4.46 0.22
C THR A 129 4.86 4.61 -0.24
N GLU A 130 5.74 3.68 0.16
CA GLU A 130 7.17 3.75 -0.09
C GLU A 130 7.54 3.28 -1.51
N ARG A 131 8.34 4.07 -2.22
CA ARG A 131 8.81 3.76 -3.58
C ARG A 131 10.25 4.22 -3.80
N ILE A 132 10.94 3.52 -4.68
CA ILE A 132 12.15 4.00 -5.34
C ILE A 132 11.78 4.45 -6.75
N VAL A 133 12.37 5.56 -7.20
CA VAL A 133 12.32 6.01 -8.59
C VAL A 133 13.76 6.09 -9.13
N THR A 134 14.06 5.38 -10.21
CA THR A 134 15.38 5.40 -10.86
C THR A 134 15.31 6.21 -12.16
N GLY A 135 16.28 7.09 -12.39
CA GLY A 135 16.43 7.87 -13.61
C GLY A 135 17.46 7.28 -14.56
N SER A 136 17.29 7.53 -15.86
CA SER A 136 18.28 7.21 -16.90
C SER A 136 19.60 7.96 -16.75
N ASP A 137 19.63 9.02 -15.93
CA ASP A 137 20.81 9.76 -15.48
C ASP A 137 21.61 9.01 -14.39
N GLY A 138 21.19 7.81 -14.01
CA GLY A 138 21.83 6.98 -12.99
C GLY A 138 21.50 7.39 -11.55
N LYS A 139 20.69 8.45 -11.35
CA LYS A 139 20.24 8.90 -10.02
C LYS A 139 19.04 8.07 -9.57
N ALA A 140 18.85 8.01 -8.25
CA ALA A 140 17.73 7.32 -7.64
C ALA A 140 17.13 8.16 -6.51
N TYR A 141 15.82 8.07 -6.37
CA TYR A 141 15.04 8.88 -5.45
C TYR A 141 14.13 7.97 -4.62
N TYR A 142 13.97 8.30 -3.35
CA TYR A 142 13.09 7.61 -2.42
C TYR A 142 11.93 8.50 -2.02
N THR A 143 10.73 7.96 -2.03
CA THR A 143 9.54 8.58 -1.44
C THR A 143 8.97 7.63 -0.38
N ASN A 144 8.62 8.17 0.79
CA ASN A 144 7.88 7.44 1.84
C ASN A 144 6.41 7.87 1.92
N ASP A 145 6.01 8.84 1.08
CA ASP A 145 4.75 9.55 1.17
C ASP A 145 3.93 9.46 -0.13
N HIS A 146 4.21 8.44 -0.95
CA HIS A 146 3.52 8.13 -2.20
C HIS A 146 3.63 9.28 -3.21
N TYR A 147 4.87 9.64 -3.55
CA TYR A 147 5.27 10.61 -4.57
C TYR A 147 4.97 12.09 -4.25
N ARG A 148 4.61 12.42 -3.00
CA ARG A 148 4.41 13.83 -2.60
C ARG A 148 5.74 14.55 -2.36
N SER A 149 6.76 13.84 -1.91
CA SER A 149 8.12 14.35 -1.78
C SER A 149 9.15 13.25 -2.07
N PHE A 150 10.38 13.68 -2.37
CA PHE A 150 11.47 12.79 -2.71
C PHE A 150 12.74 13.16 -1.94
N GLN A 151 13.50 12.13 -1.56
CA GLN A 151 14.85 12.23 -1.06
C GLN A 151 15.80 11.58 -2.07
N ILE A 152 16.89 12.25 -2.42
CA ILE A 152 17.92 11.66 -3.26
C ILE A 152 18.62 10.52 -2.49
N ILE A 153 18.82 9.36 -3.13
CA ILE A 153 19.55 8.24 -2.55
C ILE A 153 21.04 8.41 -2.92
N PRO A 154 21.94 8.70 -1.95
CA PRO A 154 23.36 8.93 -2.27
C PRO A 154 24.04 7.68 -2.82
N ASN A 155 24.92 7.85 -3.82
CA ASN A 155 25.71 6.74 -4.37
C ASN A 155 26.73 6.17 -3.36
N SER A 156 27.25 7.00 -2.44
CA SER A 156 28.24 6.60 -1.43
C SER A 156 27.75 5.56 -0.41
N LYS A 157 26.43 5.51 -0.16
CA LYS A 157 25.82 4.53 0.75
C LYS A 157 25.50 3.19 0.08
N GLN A 158 25.67 3.10 -1.25
CA GLN A 158 25.45 1.87 -2.02
C GLN A 158 26.71 0.97 -2.00
N THR A 159 27.91 1.54 -1.88
CA THR A 159 29.20 0.83 -1.94
C THR A 159 29.61 0.16 -0.63
N SER A 160 29.06 0.56 0.52
CA SER A 160 29.49 0.02 1.82
C SER A 160 28.98 -1.39 2.14
N LYS A 161 27.97 -1.90 1.41
CA LYS A 161 27.42 -3.25 1.62
C LYS A 161 28.01 -4.33 0.69
N SER A 162 28.74 -3.98 -0.37
CA SER A 162 29.29 -4.97 -1.32
C SER A 162 30.60 -5.63 -0.88
N ASN A 163 31.20 -5.20 0.24
CA ASN A 163 32.50 -5.71 0.71
C ASN A 163 32.41 -6.71 1.87
N HIS A 164 31.23 -7.25 2.20
CA HIS A 164 31.10 -8.25 3.25
C HIS A 164 31.09 -9.67 2.65
N GLY A 165 32.28 -10.25 2.48
CA GLY A 165 32.45 -11.70 2.28
C GLY A 165 33.13 -12.11 0.98
N LYS A 166 34.42 -11.82 0.85
CA LYS A 166 35.39 -12.66 0.10
C LYS A 166 36.77 -12.46 0.72
N PHE A 167 37.07 -13.30 1.70
CA PHE A 167 38.44 -13.72 2.06
C PHE A 167 38.42 -15.25 2.02
#